data_AF-A0A831KLW0-F1
#
_entry.id   AF-A0A831KLW0-F1
#
_cell.length_a   1.000
_cell.length_b   1.000
_cell.length_c   1.000
_cell.angle_alpha   90.00
_cell.angle_beta   90.00
_cell.angle_gamma   90.00
#
_symmetry.space_group_name_H-M   'P 1'
#
loop_
_entity.id
_entity.type
_entity.pdbx_description
1 polymer ?
#
loop_
_entity_poly.entity_id
_entity_poly.type
_entity_poly.pdbx_seq_one_letter_code
_entity_poly.pdbx_strand_id
1 'polypeptide(L)'
;MSNCQFWRKLIDVVLTMPKGKDVVIKKPVTHPAECGFVRTIGAPKGQIADWELVIEKGRIHVREYNDRFEIHWDSVSPLIDPEGHLKEDAPKYYIGLKLLSALFSLWKLKRK
;
A
#
# COMPACT_ATOMS: atom_id res chain seq x y z
N MET A 1 20.46 8.23 -19.09
CA MET A 1 19.87 7.13 -18.28
C MET A 1 18.45 7.53 -17.95
N SER A 2 17.44 6.67 -18.11
CA SER A 2 16.06 7.10 -17.85
C SER A 2 15.89 7.40 -16.36
N ASN A 3 15.17 8.48 -16.04
CA ASN A 3 14.92 8.92 -14.66
C ASN A 3 14.23 7.83 -13.80
N CYS A 4 13.65 6.81 -14.43
CA CYS A 4 12.97 5.69 -13.77
C CYS A 4 13.85 4.45 -13.54
N GLN A 5 15.11 4.44 -13.99
CA GLN A 5 16.01 3.31 -13.74
C GLN A 5 16.26 3.08 -12.24
N PHE A 6 16.28 4.15 -11.45
CA PHE A 6 16.34 4.08 -9.99
C PHE A 6 15.18 3.25 -9.42
N TRP A 7 13.94 3.59 -9.78
CA TRP A 7 12.75 2.90 -9.31
C TRP A 7 12.72 1.43 -9.73
N ARG A 8 13.11 1.11 -10.97
CA ARG A 8 13.18 -0.29 -11.43
C ARG A 8 14.12 -1.13 -10.56
N LYS A 9 15.36 -0.65 -10.36
CA LYS A 9 16.34 -1.34 -9.52
C LYS A 9 15.89 -1.46 -8.06
N LEU A 10 15.26 -0.42 -7.54
CA LEU A 10 14.73 -0.40 -6.18
C LEU A 10 13.58 -1.40 -6.02
N ILE A 11 12.69 -1.52 -7.00
CA ILE A 11 11.63 -2.52 -7.04
C ILE A 11 12.23 -3.93 -7.00
N ASP A 12 13.25 -4.19 -7.82
CA ASP A 12 13.93 -5.50 -7.81
C ASP A 12 14.45 -5.86 -6.41
N VAL A 13 15.02 -4.89 -5.68
CA VAL A 13 15.47 -5.08 -4.29
C VAL A 13 14.29 -5.28 -3.34
N VAL A 14 13.28 -4.41 -3.39
CA VAL A 14 12.11 -4.46 -2.48
C VAL A 14 11.38 -5.80 -2.59
N LEU A 15 11.27 -6.36 -3.81
CA LEU A 15 10.64 -7.66 -4.03
C LEU A 15 11.41 -8.84 -3.39
N THR A 16 12.68 -8.66 -3.04
CA THR A 16 13.43 -9.68 -2.27
C THR A 16 13.20 -9.60 -0.76
N MET A 17 12.57 -8.53 -0.27
CA MET A 17 12.33 -8.31 1.14
C MET A 17 11.03 -8.98 1.61
N PRO A 18 10.85 -9.19 2.93
CA PRO A 18 9.56 -9.61 3.46
C PRO A 18 8.44 -8.66 3.06
N LYS A 19 7.28 -9.22 2.73
CA LYS A 19 6.07 -8.47 2.36
C LYS A 19 5.71 -7.41 3.41
N GLY A 20 5.27 -6.24 2.95
CA GLY A 20 4.89 -5.12 3.80
C GLY A 20 6.04 -4.48 4.58
N LYS A 21 7.30 -4.90 4.36
CA LYS A 21 8.47 -4.29 5.00
C LYS A 21 8.90 -3.04 4.25
N ASP A 22 8.81 -1.90 4.93
CA ASP A 22 9.20 -0.61 4.37
C ASP A 22 10.72 -0.47 4.18
N VAL A 23 11.09 0.11 3.04
CA VAL A 23 12.40 0.71 2.75
C VAL A 23 12.22 2.22 2.67
N VAL A 24 13.14 2.97 3.29
CA VAL A 24 13.10 4.43 3.32
C VAL A 24 14.07 5.01 2.28
N ILE A 25 13.59 5.99 1.51
CA ILE A 25 14.38 6.68 0.47
C ILE A 25 14.30 8.18 0.74
N LYS A 26 15.44 8.84 0.92
CA LYS A 26 15.47 10.30 1.08
C LYS A 26 15.29 11.01 -0.27
N LYS A 27 14.58 12.13 -0.28
CA LYS A 27 14.49 13.04 -1.44
C LYS A 27 15.82 13.83 -1.62
N PRO A 28 16.16 14.30 -2.84
CA PRO A 28 15.39 14.17 -4.07
C PRO A 28 15.68 12.86 -4.83
N VAL A 29 14.62 12.25 -5.34
CA VAL A 29 14.64 11.21 -6.38
C VAL A 29 13.53 11.52 -7.37
N THR A 30 13.59 10.98 -8.59
CA THR A 30 12.51 11.09 -9.58
C THR A 30 11.17 10.77 -8.94
N HIS A 31 10.15 11.58 -9.19
CA HIS A 31 8.86 11.38 -8.56
C HIS A 31 8.19 10.09 -9.09
N PRO A 32 7.56 9.25 -8.24
CA PRO A 32 7.00 7.96 -8.66
C PRO A 32 5.93 8.09 -9.77
N ALA A 33 5.15 9.18 -9.76
CA ALA A 33 4.18 9.48 -10.81
C ALA A 33 4.79 9.57 -12.23
N GLU A 34 6.06 9.98 -12.34
CA GLU A 34 6.78 10.02 -13.62
C GLU A 34 7.19 8.62 -14.10
N CYS A 35 7.09 7.61 -13.24
CA CYS A 35 7.53 6.24 -13.47
C CYS A 35 6.39 5.23 -13.51
N GLY A 36 5.17 5.70 -13.81
CA GLY A 36 4.00 4.85 -14.02
C GLY A 36 3.23 4.48 -12.76
N PHE A 37 3.62 5.01 -11.60
CA PHE A 37 2.83 4.84 -10.39
C PHE A 37 1.56 5.71 -10.47
N VAL A 38 0.44 5.14 -10.06
CA VAL A 38 -0.85 5.82 -9.96
C VAL A 38 -1.11 6.25 -8.52
N ARG A 39 -1.78 7.39 -8.33
CA ARG A 39 -2.13 7.86 -6.99
C ARG A 39 -3.23 7.00 -6.39
N THR A 40 -3.07 6.62 -5.13
CA THR A 40 -4.06 5.81 -4.38
C THR A 40 -4.29 6.40 -2.98
N ILE A 41 -5.09 5.70 -2.17
CA ILE A 41 -5.41 6.08 -0.79
C ILE A 41 -4.98 4.93 0.11
N GLY A 42 -3.98 5.18 0.96
CA GLY A 42 -3.52 4.26 1.98
C GLY A 42 -4.10 4.59 3.36
N ALA A 43 -3.85 3.71 4.32
CA ALA A 43 -4.13 4.01 5.72
C ALA A 43 -3.26 5.18 6.19
N PRO A 44 -3.81 6.18 6.91
CA PRO A 44 -3.07 7.36 7.30
C PRO A 44 -1.96 7.02 8.31
N LYS A 45 -0.73 7.39 7.97
CA LYS A 45 0.49 7.29 8.78
C LYS A 45 1.32 8.59 8.79
N GLY A 46 0.72 9.69 8.32
CA GLY A 46 1.38 10.99 8.18
C GLY A 46 2.02 11.22 6.80
N GLN A 47 1.77 10.33 5.84
CA GLN A 47 2.11 10.55 4.43
C GLN A 47 1.19 11.61 3.81
N ILE A 48 1.68 12.33 2.80
CA ILE A 48 0.94 13.34 2.04
C ILE A 48 0.28 12.77 0.77
N ALA A 49 0.77 11.62 0.30
CA ALA A 49 0.19 10.87 -0.81
C ALA A 49 0.61 9.39 -0.72
N ASP A 50 -0.22 8.53 -1.33
CA ASP A 50 0.09 7.15 -1.59
C ASP A 50 0.13 6.93 -3.11
N TRP A 51 1.08 6.11 -3.55
CA TRP A 51 1.32 5.79 -4.95
C TRP A 51 1.45 4.28 -5.12
N GLU A 52 0.87 3.74 -6.17
CA GLU A 52 0.82 2.31 -6.43
C GLU A 52 1.29 1.98 -7.85
N LEU A 53 2.06 0.91 -7.98
CA LEU A 53 2.35 0.27 -9.26
C LEU A 53 1.92 -1.19 -9.16
N VAL A 54 0.94 -1.58 -9.97
CA VAL A 54 0.51 -2.98 -10.09
C VAL A 54 1.56 -3.75 -10.88
N ILE A 55 1.95 -4.92 -10.38
CA ILE A 55 2.91 -5.84 -11.01
C ILE A 55 2.30 -7.24 -11.08
N GLU A 56 2.87 -8.13 -11.89
CA GLU A 56 2.32 -9.49 -12.09
C GLU A 56 2.11 -10.28 -10.79
N LYS A 57 2.92 -10.03 -9.76
CA LYS A 57 2.91 -10.74 -8.48
C LYS A 57 2.42 -9.91 -7.30
N GLY A 58 1.61 -8.88 -7.56
CA GLY A 58 1.00 -8.04 -6.53
C GLY A 58 1.14 -6.55 -6.83
N ARG A 59 1.61 -5.78 -5.86
CA ARG A 59 1.84 -4.34 -6.06
C ARG A 59 3.09 -3.84 -5.36
N ILE A 60 3.58 -2.71 -5.86
CA ILE A 60 4.51 -1.83 -5.15
C ILE A 60 3.72 -0.65 -4.62
N HIS A 61 3.83 -0.40 -3.32
CA HIS A 61 3.18 0.71 -2.66
C HIS A 61 4.23 1.67 -2.12
N VAL A 62 4.08 2.95 -2.45
CA VAL A 62 4.96 4.03 -2.03
C VAL A 62 4.15 5.07 -1.26
N ARG A 63 4.52 5.30 0.00
CA ARG A 63 4.06 6.42 0.80
C ARG A 63 5.00 7.60 0.61
N GLU A 64 4.44 8.75 0.26
CA GLU A 64 5.19 9.98 0.12
C GLU A 64 5.09 10.85 1.37
N TYR A 65 6.22 11.31 1.86
CA TYR A 65 6.32 12.32 2.92
C TYR A 65 7.05 13.55 2.37
N ASN A 66 7.11 14.62 3.17
CA ASN A 66 7.79 15.86 2.77
C ASN A 66 9.28 15.62 2.44
N ASP A 67 9.97 14.77 3.19
CA ASP A 67 11.42 14.58 3.12
C ASP A 67 11.86 13.23 2.52
N ARG A 68 10.93 12.28 2.37
CA ARG A 68 11.26 10.89 2.01
C ARG A 68 10.10 10.18 1.31
N PHE A 69 10.42 9.01 0.77
CA PHE A 69 9.46 7.98 0.38
C PHE A 69 9.65 6.75 1.25
N GLU A 70 8.58 6.05 1.56
CA GLU A 70 8.61 4.70 2.10
C GLU A 70 7.99 3.75 1.09
N ILE A 71 8.72 2.71 0.69
CA ILE A 71 8.29 1.74 -0.32
C ILE A 71 8.22 0.34 0.30
N HIS A 72 7.19 -0.42 -0.04
CA HIS A 72 7.12 -1.86 0.20
C HIS A 72 6.35 -2.52 -0.94
N TRP A 73 6.27 -3.85 -0.90
CA TRP A 73 5.42 -4.63 -1.77
C TRP A 73 4.36 -5.39 -0.97
N ASP A 74 3.22 -5.61 -1.62
CA ASP A 74 2.09 -6.39 -1.12
C ASP A 74 1.75 -7.48 -2.15
N SER A 75 1.19 -8.60 -1.68
CA SER A 75 0.87 -9.75 -2.54
C SER A 75 -0.33 -9.48 -3.43
N VAL A 76 -1.28 -8.68 -2.95
CA VAL A 76 -2.52 -8.39 -3.66
C VAL A 76 -2.67 -6.88 -3.80
N SER A 77 -2.91 -6.42 -5.03
CA SER A 77 -3.27 -5.03 -5.27
C SER A 77 -4.74 -4.80 -4.87
N PRO A 78 -5.05 -3.79 -4.03
CA PRO A 78 -6.44 -3.42 -3.77
C PRO A 78 -7.12 -2.75 -4.97
N LEU A 79 -6.38 -2.38 -6.02
CA LEU A 79 -6.98 -1.94 -7.28
C LEU A 79 -7.54 -3.12 -8.10
N ILE A 80 -7.07 -4.34 -7.82
CA ILE A 80 -7.50 -5.58 -8.50
C ILE A 80 -8.43 -6.40 -7.61
N ASP A 81 -8.03 -6.68 -6.37
CA ASP A 81 -8.83 -7.41 -5.37
C ASP A 81 -8.75 -6.73 -4.00
N PRO A 82 -9.65 -5.78 -3.70
CA PRO A 82 -9.70 -5.08 -2.41
C PRO A 82 -9.91 -6.01 -1.21
N GLU A 83 -10.73 -7.05 -1.33
CA GLU A 83 -11.03 -7.94 -0.20
C GLU A 83 -9.86 -8.90 0.06
N GLY A 84 -9.25 -9.45 -0.99
CA GLY A 84 -8.04 -10.26 -0.90
C GLY A 84 -6.89 -9.47 -0.26
N HIS A 85 -6.69 -8.22 -0.68
CA HIS A 85 -5.70 -7.33 -0.07
C HIS A 85 -5.90 -7.18 1.44
N LEU A 86 -7.14 -6.94 1.89
CA LEU A 86 -7.44 -6.83 3.32
C LEU A 86 -7.13 -8.13 4.08
N LYS A 87 -7.41 -9.30 3.50
CA LYS A 87 -7.16 -10.59 4.16
C LYS A 87 -5.67 -10.93 4.24
N GLU A 88 -4.93 -10.71 3.15
CA GLU A 88 -3.56 -11.19 3.02
C GLU A 88 -2.49 -10.18 3.44
N ASP A 89 -2.69 -8.90 3.13
CA ASP A 89 -1.69 -7.84 3.32
C ASP A 89 -2.06 -6.90 4.46
N ALA A 90 -3.37 -6.76 4.74
CA ALA A 90 -3.89 -5.85 5.76
C ALA A 90 -4.78 -6.52 6.83
N PRO A 91 -4.43 -7.71 7.38
CA PRO A 91 -5.35 -8.54 8.17
C PRO A 91 -5.90 -7.84 9.42
N LYS A 92 -5.14 -6.91 10.01
CA LYS A 92 -5.60 -6.09 11.15
C LYS A 92 -6.85 -5.28 10.80
N TYR A 93 -6.89 -4.68 9.60
CA TYR A 93 -8.05 -3.90 9.14
C TYR A 93 -9.22 -4.81 8.80
N TYR A 94 -8.96 -5.98 8.21
CA TYR A 94 -10.00 -6.98 7.94
C TYR A 94 -10.71 -7.43 9.21
N ILE A 95 -9.95 -7.80 10.25
CA ILE A 95 -10.50 -8.20 11.55
C ILE A 95 -11.28 -7.05 12.19
N GLY A 96 -10.72 -5.83 12.18
CA GLY A 96 -11.40 -4.65 12.70
C GLY A 96 -12.76 -4.40 12.05
N LEU A 97 -12.83 -4.52 10.71
CA LEU A 97 -14.08 -4.35 9.97
C LEU A 97 -15.12 -5.43 10.32
N LYS A 98 -14.69 -6.70 10.47
CA LYS A 98 -15.58 -7.80 10.87
C LYS A 98 -16.14 -7.61 12.27
N LEU A 99 -15.31 -7.19 13.23
CA LEU A 99 -15.76 -6.89 14.59
C LEU A 99 -16.78 -5.74 14.62
N LEU A 100 -16.51 -4.66 13.89
CA LEU A 100 -17.44 -3.53 13.79
C LEU A 100 -18.78 -3.96 13.19
N SER A 101 -18.75 -4.77 12.13
CA SER A 101 -19.97 -5.30 11.50
C SER A 101 -20.78 -6.19 12.44
N ALA A 102 -20.11 -7.05 13.23
CA ALA A 102 -20.77 -7.87 14.24
C ALA A 102 -21.43 -7.02 15.34
N LEU A 103 -20.73 -6.01 15.86
CA LEU A 103 -21.26 -5.09 16.87
C LEU A 103 -22.48 -4.31 16.35
N PHE A 104 -22.41 -3.81 15.11
CA PHE A 104 -23.53 -3.12 14.47
C PHE A 104 -24.74 -4.05 14.30
N SER A 105 -24.51 -5.30 13.93
CA SER A 105 -25.58 -6.31 13.79
C SER A 105 -26.25 -6.60 15.13
N LEU A 106 -25.48 -6.77 16.20
CA LEU A 106 -26.00 -6.95 17.57
C LEU A 106 -26.78 -5.73 18.06
N TRP A 107 -26.27 -4.52 17.80
CA TRP A 107 -26.98 -3.28 18.13
C TRP A 107 -28.34 -3.19 17.45
N LYS A 108 -28.42 -3.55 16.15
CA LYS A 108 -29.67 -3.56 15.38
C LYS A 108 -30.67 -4.58 15.95
N LEU A 109 -30.22 -5.73 16.43
CA LEU A 109 -31.08 -6.74 17.06
C LEU A 109 -31.67 -6.27 18.39
N LYS A 110 -30.88 -5.57 19.23
CA LYS A 110 -31.36 -5.03 20.53
C LYS A 110 -32.31 -3.82 20.40
N ARG A 111 -32.39 -3.23 19.21
CA ARG A 111 -33.25 -2.07 18.89
C ARG A 111 -34.59 -2.46 18.27
N LYS A 112 -34.81 -3.75 18.00
CA LYS A 112 -36.10 -4.34 17.66
C LYS A 112 -36.76 -4.86 18.93
#